data_AF-A0A2E0L2E8-F1
#
_entry.id   AF-A0A2E0L2E8-F1
#
_cell.length_a   1.000
_cell.length_b   1.000
_cell.length_c   1.000
_cell.angle_alpha   90.00
_cell.angle_beta   90.00
_cell.angle_gamma   90.00
#
_symmetry.space_group_name_H-M   'P 1'
#
loop_
_entity.id
_entity.type
_entity.pdbx_description
1 polymer ?
#
loop_
_entity_poly.entity_id
_entity_poly.type
_entity_poly.pdbx_seq_one_letter_code
_entity_poly.pdbx_strand_id
1 'polypeptide(L)'
;MPKNKCLFPLSFLSSLALALLTGLWLFPGQPVSAQCGSQASSCKNCHEVQAEFPVNTDGTGWHESHAFGDFCYICHAGNQQATDMEESHAGLVSPLSDIEASCQMCHAADLDERAQVYATILNVDLSSSGAAESAAPTSAPSSDDFWGGAPAATTAPTEAAAPAAVVDQSDDEAAQVCVPVGHELIVDDASLVNYAQRYDEIVLGQRPVNWGNIALGAMIALLVLGGGGFVVLNEIRVNTALGETRQADGEYPADVVDMLPVLARMKRQTRRALRHILTNPHKFDWFVEMIDTVAPDEEDEEQAQ
;
A
#
# COMPACT_ATOMS: atom_id res chain seq x y z
N MET A 1 13.96 46.70 31.91
CA MET A 1 14.37 46.06 30.63
C MET A 1 14.07 44.56 30.70
N PRO A 2 12.97 44.08 30.10
CA PRO A 2 12.66 42.65 30.11
C PRO A 2 13.54 41.92 29.06
N LYS A 3 14.42 41.05 29.55
CA LYS A 3 15.30 40.20 28.75
C LYS A 3 14.52 38.98 28.23
N ASN A 4 14.60 38.80 26.91
CA ASN A 4 14.72 37.53 26.20
C ASN A 4 13.62 36.48 26.46
N LYS A 5 12.39 36.72 26.00
CA LYS A 5 11.34 35.68 25.91
C LYS A 5 11.04 35.21 24.48
N CYS A 6 11.68 35.77 23.45
CA CYS A 6 11.40 35.41 22.05
C CYS A 6 12.31 34.33 21.44
N LEU A 7 13.28 33.78 22.18
CA LEU A 7 14.25 32.81 21.61
C LEU A 7 13.78 31.35 21.62
N PHE A 8 12.75 31.01 22.41
CA PHE A 8 12.25 29.64 22.50
C PHE A 8 11.42 29.14 21.31
N PRO A 9 10.53 29.92 20.65
CA PRO A 9 9.71 29.40 19.55
C PRO A 9 10.51 29.14 18.26
N LEU A 10 11.62 29.84 18.05
CA LEU A 10 12.40 29.73 16.81
C LEU A 10 13.20 28.42 16.72
N SER A 11 13.63 27.89 17.87
CA SER A 11 14.37 26.62 17.92
C SER A 11 13.45 25.43 17.59
N PHE A 12 12.17 25.49 17.98
CA PHE A 12 11.22 24.40 17.76
C PHE A 12 10.83 24.26 16.28
N LEU A 13 10.64 25.38 15.59
CA LEU A 13 10.32 25.40 14.16
C LEU A 13 11.48 24.89 13.30
N SER A 14 12.73 25.22 13.66
CA SER A 14 13.92 24.77 12.94
C SER A 14 14.14 23.26 13.06
N SER A 15 13.93 22.69 14.25
CA SER A 15 14.01 21.23 14.45
C SER A 15 12.93 20.47 13.68
N LEU A 16 11.71 21.01 13.61
CA LEU A 16 10.61 20.39 12.86
C LEU A 16 10.86 20.40 11.35
N ALA A 17 11.37 21.51 10.80
CA ALA A 17 11.69 21.62 9.38
C ALA A 17 12.81 20.64 8.98
N LEU A 18 13.83 20.48 9.82
CA LEU A 18 14.93 19.55 9.56
C LEU A 18 14.48 18.09 9.59
N ALA A 19 13.57 17.74 10.51
CA ALA A 19 12.98 16.40 10.58
C ALA A 19 12.11 16.07 9.35
N LEU A 20 11.35 17.04 8.83
CA LEU A 20 10.56 16.86 7.61
C LEU A 20 11.44 16.68 6.36
N LEU A 21 12.50 17.47 6.24
CA LEU A 21 13.45 17.36 5.12
C LEU A 21 14.21 16.04 5.12
N THR A 22 14.65 15.57 6.28
CA THR A 22 15.32 14.26 6.40
C THR A 22 14.36 13.10 6.20
N GLY A 23 13.11 13.22 6.67
CA GLY A 23 12.05 12.25 6.37
C GLY A 23 11.81 12.10 4.87
N LEU A 24 11.73 13.22 4.14
CA LEU A 24 11.50 13.22 2.69
C LEU A 24 12.67 12.59 1.90
N TRP A 25 13.89 12.72 2.39
CA TRP A 25 15.10 12.12 1.79
C TRP A 25 15.27 10.62 2.10
N LEU A 26 14.64 10.12 3.15
CA LEU A 26 14.69 8.72 3.57
C LEU A 26 13.50 7.90 3.05
N PHE A 27 12.57 8.52 2.31
CA PHE A 27 11.58 7.77 1.55
C PHE A 27 12.31 7.06 0.40
N PRO A 28 12.48 5.72 0.44
CA PRO A 28 12.99 5.01 -0.71
C PRO A 28 12.04 5.29 -1.88
N GLY A 29 12.60 5.69 -3.03
CA GLY A 29 11.82 5.80 -4.25
C GLY A 29 11.05 4.50 -4.45
N GLN A 30 9.72 4.59 -4.47
CA GLN A 30 8.90 3.43 -4.77
C GLN A 30 9.35 2.91 -6.14
N PRO A 31 9.66 1.62 -6.30
CA PRO A 31 9.92 1.08 -7.62
C PRO A 31 8.68 1.37 -8.48
N VAL A 32 8.88 2.06 -9.61
CA VAL A 32 7.83 2.25 -10.59
C VAL A 32 7.69 0.92 -11.32
N SER A 33 6.96 -0.01 -10.73
CA SER A 33 6.56 -1.25 -11.39
C SER A 33 5.50 -0.90 -12.43
N ALA A 34 5.87 -0.99 -13.70
CA ALA A 34 4.91 -1.02 -14.80
C ALA A 34 3.87 -2.10 -14.47
N GLN A 35 2.61 -1.70 -14.50
CA GLN A 35 1.53 -2.55 -14.11
C GLN A 35 1.21 -3.53 -15.23
N CYS A 36 1.52 -4.79 -15.00
CA CYS A 36 1.06 -5.92 -15.80
C CYS A 36 0.58 -6.99 -14.82
N GLY A 37 -0.30 -6.60 -13.89
CA GLY A 37 -0.69 -7.42 -12.74
C GLY A 37 -1.70 -8.54 -13.02
N SER A 38 -2.18 -8.71 -14.25
CA SER A 38 -3.10 -9.83 -14.52
C SER A 38 -3.20 -10.31 -15.96
N GLN A 39 -2.56 -9.69 -16.96
CA GLN A 39 -2.88 -9.97 -18.37
C GLN A 39 -1.69 -9.89 -19.35
N ALA A 40 -0.47 -9.59 -18.88
CA ALA A 40 0.70 -9.56 -19.75
C ALA A 40 1.80 -10.48 -19.20
N SER A 41 1.93 -11.68 -19.74
CA SER A 41 3.11 -12.52 -19.66
C SER A 41 4.35 -11.73 -20.06
N SER A 42 5.49 -12.16 -19.53
CA SER A 42 6.79 -11.68 -20.02
C SER A 42 6.95 -11.90 -21.52
N CYS A 43 6.35 -12.96 -22.08
CA CYS A 43 6.33 -13.23 -23.51
C CYS A 43 5.72 -12.05 -24.29
N LYS A 44 4.48 -11.64 -23.96
CA LYS A 44 3.80 -10.54 -24.67
C LYS A 44 4.50 -9.20 -24.47
N ASN A 45 5.06 -8.96 -23.29
CA ASN A 45 5.81 -7.72 -23.05
C ASN A 45 7.04 -7.60 -23.97
N CYS A 46 7.77 -8.69 -24.20
CA CYS A 46 8.93 -8.67 -25.12
C CYS A 46 8.50 -8.75 -26.59
N HIS A 47 7.62 -9.69 -26.94
CA HIS A 47 7.25 -9.95 -28.32
C HIS A 47 6.33 -8.88 -28.92
N GLU A 48 5.39 -8.34 -28.15
CA GLU A 48 4.36 -7.44 -28.66
C GLU A 48 4.58 -5.98 -28.23
N VAL A 49 4.82 -5.74 -26.93
CA VAL A 49 4.97 -4.36 -26.43
C VAL A 49 6.31 -3.75 -26.83
N GLN A 50 7.40 -4.52 -26.69
CA GLN A 50 8.74 -4.13 -27.14
C GLN A 50 8.99 -4.44 -28.62
N ALA A 51 8.10 -5.20 -29.26
CA ALA A 51 8.15 -5.55 -30.68
C ALA A 51 9.46 -6.24 -31.10
N GLU A 52 10.09 -7.01 -30.21
CA GLU A 52 11.32 -7.77 -30.54
C GLU A 52 11.03 -8.86 -31.58
N PHE A 53 9.87 -9.51 -31.47
CA PHE A 53 9.37 -10.47 -32.46
C PHE A 53 7.84 -10.56 -32.36
N PRO A 54 7.10 -9.61 -32.96
CA PRO A 54 5.65 -9.53 -32.85
C PRO A 54 4.99 -10.65 -33.63
N VAL A 55 4.17 -11.43 -32.95
CA VAL A 55 3.51 -12.62 -33.50
C VAL A 55 2.00 -12.44 -33.62
N ASN A 56 1.38 -11.54 -32.86
CA ASN A 56 -0.07 -11.31 -32.97
C ASN A 56 -0.48 -10.67 -34.30
N THR A 57 0.47 -10.07 -35.02
CA THR A 57 0.25 -9.42 -36.32
C THR A 57 1.13 -10.01 -37.42
N ASP A 58 1.60 -11.25 -37.25
CA ASP A 58 2.48 -11.93 -38.22
C ASP A 58 1.74 -12.38 -39.50
N GLY A 59 0.41 -12.27 -39.53
CA GLY A 59 -0.44 -12.63 -40.67
C GLY A 59 -0.63 -14.15 -40.84
N THR A 60 -0.14 -14.96 -39.90
CA THR A 60 -0.31 -16.43 -39.93
C THR A 60 -1.69 -16.87 -39.47
N GLY A 61 -2.41 -16.02 -38.73
CA GLY A 61 -3.69 -16.34 -38.11
C GLY A 61 -3.60 -17.31 -36.91
N TRP A 62 -2.43 -17.92 -36.69
CA TRP A 62 -2.20 -18.89 -35.62
C TRP A 62 -2.33 -18.25 -34.22
N HIS A 63 -1.64 -17.12 -34.01
CA HIS A 63 -1.57 -16.46 -32.70
C HIS A 63 -2.85 -15.68 -32.34
N GLU A 64 -3.68 -15.31 -33.32
CA GLU A 64 -4.83 -14.40 -33.12
C GLU A 64 -5.85 -14.91 -32.09
N SER A 65 -6.17 -16.19 -32.20
CA SER A 65 -7.23 -16.85 -31.44
C SER A 65 -7.05 -16.82 -29.92
N HIS A 66 -5.81 -16.82 -29.43
CA HIS A 66 -5.49 -16.83 -27.99
C HIS A 66 -4.60 -15.65 -27.55
N ALA A 67 -4.22 -14.77 -28.49
CA ALA A 67 -3.50 -13.54 -28.21
C ALA A 67 -4.22 -12.61 -27.22
N PHE A 68 -5.55 -12.67 -27.16
CA PHE A 68 -6.37 -11.84 -26.28
C PHE A 68 -6.11 -12.11 -24.79
N GLY A 69 -5.79 -13.36 -24.43
CA GLY A 69 -5.64 -13.81 -23.05
C GLY A 69 -4.20 -13.99 -22.61
N ASP A 70 -3.24 -13.71 -23.50
CA ASP A 70 -1.82 -13.88 -23.24
C ASP A 70 -1.43 -15.30 -22.78
N PHE A 71 -1.85 -16.25 -23.62
CA PHE A 71 -1.67 -17.67 -23.38
C PHE A 71 -0.49 -18.25 -24.16
N CYS A 72 0.53 -17.45 -24.47
CA CYS A 72 1.72 -17.91 -25.20
C CYS A 72 2.32 -19.17 -24.55
N TYR A 73 2.43 -19.16 -23.22
CA TYR A 73 2.99 -20.28 -22.45
C TYR A 73 2.14 -21.54 -22.47
N ILE A 74 0.85 -21.45 -22.80
CA ILE A 74 -0.01 -22.63 -22.87
C ILE A 74 0.39 -23.49 -24.07
N CYS A 75 0.73 -22.86 -25.20
CA CYS A 75 1.14 -23.58 -26.42
C CYS A 75 2.65 -23.81 -26.49
N HIS A 76 3.45 -22.90 -25.91
CA HIS A 76 4.91 -22.91 -26.02
C HIS A 76 5.62 -23.32 -24.73
N ALA A 77 4.91 -23.56 -23.62
CA ALA A 77 5.49 -23.71 -22.29
C ALA A 77 6.33 -22.49 -21.87
N GLY A 78 7.42 -22.70 -21.12
CA GLY A 78 8.26 -21.62 -20.60
C GLY A 78 7.71 -20.97 -19.33
N ASN A 79 8.40 -19.93 -18.86
CA ASN A 79 8.05 -19.20 -17.64
C ASN A 79 7.55 -17.79 -17.97
N GLN A 80 6.24 -17.66 -18.10
CA GLN A 80 5.55 -16.41 -18.38
C GLN A 80 5.67 -15.33 -17.29
N GLN A 81 6.27 -15.65 -16.14
CA GLN A 81 6.45 -14.73 -15.01
C GLN A 81 7.90 -14.25 -14.87
N ALA A 82 8.87 -14.88 -15.54
CA ALA A 82 10.26 -14.45 -15.49
C ALA A 82 10.46 -13.17 -16.30
N THR A 83 11.27 -12.24 -15.79
CA THR A 83 11.64 -11.02 -16.53
C THR A 83 12.96 -11.17 -17.28
N ASP A 84 13.73 -12.20 -16.94
CA ASP A 84 14.95 -12.60 -17.62
C ASP A 84 14.59 -13.43 -18.86
N MET A 85 15.27 -13.19 -19.98
CA MET A 85 14.95 -13.81 -21.26
C MET A 85 15.24 -15.31 -21.23
N GLU A 86 16.42 -15.69 -20.73
CA GLU A 86 16.85 -17.07 -20.62
C GLU A 86 15.94 -17.87 -19.67
N GLU A 87 15.55 -17.29 -18.53
CA GLU A 87 14.61 -17.92 -17.61
C GLU A 87 13.18 -18.01 -18.19
N SER A 88 12.73 -17.00 -18.93
CA SER A 88 11.42 -17.02 -19.61
C SER A 88 11.34 -18.13 -20.65
N HIS A 89 12.44 -18.36 -21.37
CA HIS A 89 12.54 -19.37 -22.42
C HIS A 89 12.92 -20.76 -21.90
N ALA A 90 13.19 -20.92 -20.61
CA ALA A 90 13.56 -22.19 -20.02
C ALA A 90 12.40 -23.19 -20.13
N GLY A 91 12.63 -24.30 -20.85
CA GLY A 91 11.63 -25.35 -21.04
C GLY A 91 10.57 -25.04 -22.09
N LEU A 92 10.82 -24.09 -23.00
CA LEU A 92 9.97 -23.91 -24.17
C LEU A 92 9.90 -25.20 -25.00
N VAL A 93 8.73 -25.45 -25.56
CA VAL A 93 8.45 -26.57 -26.45
C VAL A 93 7.94 -26.07 -27.79
N SER A 94 8.04 -26.93 -28.80
CA SER A 94 7.41 -26.67 -30.09
C SER A 94 5.89 -26.61 -29.90
N PRO A 95 5.17 -25.69 -30.59
CA PRO A 95 3.71 -25.64 -30.50
C PRO A 95 3.11 -27.00 -30.87
N LEU A 96 2.02 -27.37 -30.18
CA LEU A 96 1.31 -28.65 -30.37
C LEU A 96 2.13 -29.93 -30.08
N SER A 97 3.31 -29.82 -29.47
CA SER A 97 4.08 -30.99 -29.04
C SER A 97 3.37 -31.79 -27.95
N ASP A 98 2.55 -31.13 -27.11
CA ASP A 98 1.66 -31.75 -26.14
C ASP A 98 0.28 -31.07 -26.19
N ILE A 99 -0.59 -31.61 -27.04
CA ILE A 99 -1.94 -31.07 -27.27
C ILE A 99 -2.80 -31.18 -26.01
N GLU A 100 -2.63 -32.26 -25.24
CA GLU A 100 -3.42 -32.49 -24.03
C GLU A 100 -3.06 -31.43 -22.98
N ALA A 101 -1.78 -31.24 -22.69
CA ALA A 101 -1.33 -30.20 -21.76
C ALA A 101 -1.69 -28.78 -22.21
N SER A 102 -1.63 -28.51 -23.52
CA SER A 102 -1.91 -27.19 -24.08
C SER A 102 -3.41 -26.87 -24.13
N CYS A 103 -4.27 -27.83 -24.46
CA CYS A 103 -5.66 -27.52 -24.83
C CYS A 103 -6.70 -28.06 -23.85
N GLN A 104 -6.44 -29.18 -23.16
CA GLN A 104 -7.49 -29.95 -22.46
C GLN A 104 -8.15 -29.18 -21.33
N MET A 105 -7.43 -28.26 -20.68
CA MET A 105 -7.96 -27.47 -19.57
C MET A 105 -9.21 -26.66 -19.97
N CYS A 106 -9.28 -26.21 -21.23
CA CYS A 106 -10.39 -25.41 -21.76
C CYS A 106 -11.24 -26.18 -22.78
N HIS A 107 -10.61 -27.11 -23.52
CA HIS A 107 -11.19 -27.83 -24.65
C HIS A 107 -11.23 -29.34 -24.44
N ALA A 108 -11.69 -29.80 -23.27
CA ALA A 108 -11.76 -31.24 -22.98
C ALA A 108 -12.73 -32.00 -23.91
N ALA A 109 -13.76 -31.34 -24.43
CA ALA A 109 -14.78 -31.97 -25.26
C ALA A 109 -14.46 -31.94 -26.77
N ASP A 110 -13.64 -30.99 -27.21
CA ASP A 110 -13.35 -30.71 -28.62
C ASP A 110 -11.85 -30.57 -28.90
N LEU A 111 -10.99 -31.18 -28.07
CA LEU A 111 -9.53 -31.09 -28.12
C LEU A 111 -8.96 -31.34 -29.52
N ASP A 112 -9.26 -32.51 -30.10
CA ASP A 112 -8.69 -32.93 -31.38
C ASP A 112 -9.19 -32.05 -32.53
N GLU A 113 -10.48 -31.67 -32.51
CA GLU A 113 -11.08 -30.82 -33.54
C GLU A 113 -10.44 -29.43 -33.55
N ARG A 114 -10.22 -28.84 -32.36
CA ARG A 114 -9.54 -27.54 -32.20
C ARG A 114 -8.09 -27.63 -32.63
N ALA A 115 -7.37 -28.65 -32.16
CA ALA A 115 -5.96 -28.84 -32.49
C ALA A 115 -5.73 -29.04 -33.99
N GLN A 116 -6.67 -29.68 -34.71
CA GLN A 116 -6.53 -29.92 -36.14
C GLN A 116 -6.54 -28.65 -36.99
N VAL A 117 -7.30 -27.61 -36.58
CA VAL A 117 -7.31 -26.30 -37.27
C VAL A 117 -5.89 -25.72 -37.29
N TYR A 118 -5.28 -25.74 -36.12
CA TYR A 118 -3.95 -25.27 -35.80
C TYR A 118 -2.85 -26.10 -36.48
N ALA A 119 -2.99 -27.41 -36.47
CA ALA A 119 -2.09 -28.33 -37.16
C ALA A 119 -2.07 -28.08 -38.67
N THR A 120 -3.23 -27.77 -39.25
CA THR A 120 -3.37 -27.45 -40.69
C THR A 120 -2.65 -26.14 -41.03
N ILE A 121 -2.80 -25.10 -40.20
CA ILE A 121 -2.11 -23.81 -40.38
C ILE A 121 -0.59 -23.98 -40.31
N LEU A 122 -0.11 -24.77 -39.35
CA LEU A 122 1.32 -25.02 -39.14
C LEU A 122 1.89 -26.13 -40.03
N ASN A 123 1.06 -26.80 -40.84
CA ASN A 123 1.43 -27.96 -41.66
C ASN A 123 2.12 -29.09 -40.86
N VAL A 124 1.56 -29.43 -39.69
CA VAL A 124 2.01 -30.52 -38.80
C VAL A 124 0.98 -31.66 -38.79
N ASP A 125 1.44 -32.90 -38.70
CA ASP A 125 0.58 -34.09 -38.60
C ASP A 125 0.41 -34.51 -37.14
N LEU A 126 -0.78 -34.31 -36.59
CA LEU A 126 -1.13 -34.69 -35.21
C LEU A 126 -1.11 -36.21 -34.97
N SER A 127 -1.13 -37.01 -36.02
CA SER A 127 -1.04 -38.48 -35.91
C SER A 127 0.31 -38.95 -35.35
N SER A 128 1.32 -38.06 -35.35
CA SER A 128 2.67 -38.33 -34.86
C SER A 128 2.93 -37.90 -33.41
N SER A 129 2.09 -37.03 -32.83
CA SER A 129 2.30 -36.46 -31.48
C SER A 129 1.66 -37.27 -30.33
N GLY A 130 0.87 -38.30 -30.63
CA GLY A 130 0.26 -39.18 -29.62
C GLY A 130 1.17 -40.31 -29.09
N ALA A 131 2.35 -40.50 -29.65
CA ALA A 131 3.35 -41.44 -29.12
C ALA A 131 4.40 -40.64 -28.36
N ALA A 132 4.27 -40.57 -27.03
CA ALA A 132 5.27 -40.00 -26.15
C ALA A 132 6.61 -40.77 -26.28
N GLU A 133 7.44 -40.38 -27.25
CA GLU A 133 8.86 -40.68 -27.24
C GLU A 133 9.49 -39.77 -26.18
N SER A 134 9.76 -40.35 -25.01
CA SER A 134 10.71 -39.79 -24.05
C SER A 134 12.09 -39.68 -24.73
N ALA A 135 12.34 -38.56 -25.40
CA ALA A 135 13.63 -38.23 -25.96
C ALA A 135 14.50 -37.55 -24.88
N ALA A 136 15.65 -38.18 -24.60
CA ALA A 136 16.75 -37.65 -23.80
C ALA A 136 17.23 -36.28 -24.33
N PRO A 137 17.91 -35.45 -23.52
CA PRO A 137 18.29 -34.09 -23.90
C PRO A 137 19.28 -34.12 -25.07
N THR A 138 18.77 -33.85 -26.27
CA THR A 138 19.59 -33.59 -27.44
C THR A 138 19.90 -32.10 -27.46
N SER A 139 21.17 -31.78 -27.68
CA SER A 139 21.73 -30.43 -27.66
C SER A 139 20.89 -29.42 -28.45
N ALA A 140 20.74 -28.22 -27.87
CA ALA A 140 19.97 -27.11 -28.41
C ALA A 140 20.26 -26.87 -29.92
N PRO A 141 19.23 -26.77 -30.77
CA PRO A 141 19.42 -26.28 -32.13
C PRO A 141 19.69 -24.77 -32.10
N SER A 142 20.63 -24.32 -32.93
CA SER A 142 20.89 -22.91 -33.19
C SER A 142 19.65 -22.23 -33.79
N SER A 143 19.41 -21.00 -33.38
CA SER A 143 18.24 -20.15 -33.63
C SER A 143 17.94 -19.77 -35.08
N ASP A 144 18.70 -20.25 -36.06
CA ASP A 144 18.75 -19.61 -37.38
C ASP A 144 17.92 -20.33 -38.46
N ASP A 145 17.43 -21.56 -38.20
CA ASP A 145 16.81 -22.38 -39.26
C ASP A 145 15.28 -22.61 -39.11
N PHE A 146 14.65 -22.20 -38.00
CA PHE A 146 13.24 -22.57 -37.72
C PHE A 146 12.19 -21.52 -38.15
N TRP A 147 12.54 -20.23 -38.20
CA TRP A 147 11.61 -19.16 -38.58
C TRP A 147 11.87 -18.66 -40.00
N GLY A 148 11.21 -19.28 -40.97
CA GLY A 148 10.78 -18.67 -42.24
C GLY A 148 11.77 -17.74 -42.93
N GLY A 149 12.80 -18.31 -43.57
CA GLY A 149 13.59 -17.59 -44.57
C GLY A 149 12.71 -17.05 -45.70
N ALA A 150 12.80 -15.74 -45.95
CA ALA A 150 12.14 -15.05 -47.05
C ALA A 150 12.39 -15.76 -48.41
N PRO A 151 11.40 -15.87 -49.31
CA PRO A 151 11.63 -16.49 -50.60
C PRO A 151 12.55 -15.61 -51.45
N ALA A 152 13.71 -16.16 -51.79
CA ALA A 152 14.62 -15.62 -52.78
C ALA A 152 13.95 -15.56 -54.16
N ALA A 153 14.11 -14.41 -54.81
CA ALA A 153 13.65 -14.12 -56.16
C ALA A 153 14.02 -15.24 -57.15
N THR A 154 13.00 -15.92 -57.69
CA THR A 154 13.16 -16.83 -58.83
C THR A 154 12.55 -16.18 -60.07
N THR A 155 13.38 -16.14 -61.10
CA THR A 155 13.17 -15.59 -62.44
C THR A 155 11.93 -16.15 -63.15
N ALA A 156 11.28 -15.27 -63.90
CA ALA A 156 10.17 -15.53 -64.83
C ALA A 156 10.47 -16.62 -65.89
N PRO A 157 9.42 -17.27 -66.41
CA PRO A 157 9.17 -17.10 -67.85
C PRO A 157 7.68 -16.86 -68.22
N THR A 158 7.51 -15.92 -69.15
CA THR A 158 6.68 -15.91 -70.37
C THR A 158 5.32 -16.65 -70.43
N GLU A 159 4.27 -15.81 -70.60
CA GLU A 159 3.13 -15.93 -71.54
C GLU A 159 2.02 -16.99 -71.33
N ALA A 160 0.80 -16.52 -71.01
CA ALA A 160 -0.46 -16.87 -71.70
C ALA A 160 -1.64 -16.01 -71.18
N ALA A 161 -2.60 -15.72 -72.06
CA ALA A 161 -3.60 -14.67 -71.96
C ALA A 161 -4.96 -15.09 -71.34
N ALA A 162 -5.58 -14.11 -70.65
CA ALA A 162 -7.03 -13.78 -70.52
C ALA A 162 -8.02 -14.78 -69.86
N PRO A 163 -9.25 -14.35 -69.45
CA PRO A 163 -9.83 -13.00 -69.39
C PRO A 163 -10.38 -12.58 -67.99
N ALA A 164 -10.73 -11.30 -67.93
CA ALA A 164 -11.27 -10.53 -66.82
C ALA A 164 -12.52 -11.13 -66.14
N ALA A 165 -12.58 -10.98 -64.81
CA ALA A 165 -13.80 -11.00 -64.02
C ALA A 165 -13.79 -9.83 -63.03
N VAL A 166 -14.92 -9.14 -63.03
CA VAL A 166 -15.27 -7.92 -62.30
C VAL A 166 -15.72 -8.26 -60.89
N VAL A 167 -15.16 -7.63 -59.86
CA VAL A 167 -15.73 -7.50 -58.49
C VAL A 167 -15.19 -6.17 -57.94
N ASP A 168 -15.94 -5.08 -58.11
CA ASP A 168 -16.86 -4.48 -57.11
C ASP A 168 -16.13 -3.94 -55.87
N GLN A 169 -15.90 -2.62 -55.89
CA GLN A 169 -15.40 -1.82 -54.78
C GLN A 169 -16.60 -1.36 -53.95
N SER A 170 -16.71 -1.88 -52.73
CA SER A 170 -17.48 -1.23 -51.67
C SER A 170 -16.50 -0.55 -50.72
N ASP A 171 -16.51 0.78 -50.78
CA ASP A 171 -16.01 1.67 -49.74
C ASP A 171 -16.70 1.35 -48.41
N ASP A 172 -15.93 0.99 -47.38
CA ASP A 172 -16.39 1.09 -46.00
C ASP A 172 -15.34 1.80 -45.15
N GLU A 173 -15.83 2.88 -44.56
CA GLU A 173 -15.17 3.94 -43.83
C GLU A 173 -14.68 3.41 -42.48
N ALA A 174 -13.37 3.19 -42.36
CA ALA A 174 -12.74 2.84 -41.09
C ALA A 174 -12.79 4.05 -40.15
N ALA A 175 -13.77 4.05 -39.25
CA ALA A 175 -13.81 4.92 -38.09
C ALA A 175 -12.54 4.69 -37.24
N GLN A 176 -11.62 5.65 -37.28
CA GLN A 176 -10.54 5.78 -36.30
C GLN A 176 -11.14 6.01 -34.91
N VAL A 177 -11.29 4.94 -34.14
CA VAL A 177 -11.50 5.01 -32.70
C VAL A 177 -10.14 5.32 -32.08
N CYS A 178 -9.89 6.59 -31.76
CA CYS A 178 -8.81 7.01 -30.88
C CYS A 178 -9.02 6.35 -29.50
N VAL A 179 -8.29 5.28 -29.23
CA VAL A 179 -8.16 4.72 -27.88
C VAL A 179 -7.36 5.73 -27.05
N PRO A 180 -7.89 6.24 -25.92
CA PRO A 180 -7.19 7.20 -25.09
C PRO A 180 -5.97 6.52 -24.45
N VAL A 181 -4.78 6.97 -24.86
CA VAL A 181 -3.50 6.62 -24.24
C VAL A 181 -3.47 7.26 -22.85
N GLY A 182 -3.84 6.50 -21.82
CA GLY A 182 -3.85 7.02 -20.45
C GLY A 182 -4.33 6.07 -19.36
N HIS A 183 -4.31 4.75 -19.57
CA HIS A 183 -4.61 3.79 -18.51
C HIS A 183 -3.34 3.48 -17.72
N GLU A 184 -2.96 4.43 -16.86
CA GLU A 184 -2.12 4.16 -15.69
C GLU A 184 -2.93 3.19 -14.81
N LEU A 185 -2.54 1.92 -14.85
CA LEU A 185 -3.05 0.89 -13.96
C LEU A 185 -2.69 1.32 -12.51
N ILE A 186 -3.31 0.72 -11.50
CA ILE A 186 -3.08 1.09 -10.10
C ILE A 186 -2.51 -0.17 -9.44
N VAL A 187 -1.21 -0.18 -9.10
CA VAL A 187 -0.51 -1.36 -8.50
C VAL A 187 -1.01 -1.67 -7.09
N ASP A 188 -1.68 -0.72 -6.44
CA ASP A 188 -2.24 -0.90 -5.09
C ASP A 188 -3.73 -1.25 -5.11
N ASP A 189 -4.20 -2.02 -6.11
CA ASP A 189 -5.53 -2.62 -6.02
C ASP A 189 -5.48 -3.78 -5.01
N ALA A 190 -6.14 -3.59 -3.87
CA ALA A 190 -6.22 -4.56 -2.79
C ALA A 190 -6.81 -5.92 -3.21
N SER A 191 -7.38 -6.02 -4.42
CA SER A 191 -7.92 -7.26 -4.98
C SER A 191 -6.90 -8.10 -5.77
N LEU A 192 -5.69 -7.60 -6.04
CA LEU A 192 -4.70 -8.29 -6.87
C LEU A 192 -3.80 -9.22 -6.04
N VAL A 193 -3.80 -10.52 -6.35
CA VAL A 193 -3.00 -11.53 -5.60
C VAL A 193 -1.58 -11.61 -6.16
N ASN A 194 -0.59 -11.15 -5.38
CA ASN A 194 0.82 -11.29 -5.72
C ASN A 194 1.33 -12.71 -5.39
N TYR A 195 1.41 -13.57 -6.40
CA TYR A 195 1.80 -14.98 -6.24
C TYR A 195 3.28 -15.17 -5.87
N ALA A 196 4.18 -14.29 -6.32
CA ALA A 196 5.58 -14.34 -5.93
C ALA A 196 5.75 -14.06 -4.43
N GLN A 197 5.11 -13.01 -3.93
CA GLN A 197 5.08 -12.71 -2.49
C GLN A 197 4.47 -13.87 -1.69
N ARG A 198 3.42 -14.49 -2.21
CA ARG A 198 2.76 -15.63 -1.54
C ARG A 198 3.65 -16.89 -1.52
N TYR A 199 4.47 -17.11 -2.55
CA TYR A 199 5.46 -18.18 -2.57
C TYR A 199 6.59 -17.92 -1.57
N ASP A 200 7.11 -16.69 -1.51
CA ASP A 200 8.13 -16.28 -0.54
C ASP A 200 7.64 -16.44 0.91
N GLU A 201 6.38 -16.08 1.17
CA GLU A 201 5.75 -16.21 2.48
C GLU A 201 5.51 -17.67 2.90
N ILE A 202 5.07 -18.53 1.98
CA ILE A 202 4.65 -19.92 2.29
C ILE A 202 5.82 -20.89 2.22
N VAL A 203 6.66 -20.80 1.19
CA VAL A 203 7.70 -21.79 0.89
C VAL A 203 9.04 -21.39 1.50
N LEU A 204 9.43 -20.12 1.36
CA LEU A 204 10.70 -19.62 1.91
C LEU A 204 10.57 -19.12 3.34
N GLY A 205 9.34 -18.94 3.84
CA GLY A 205 9.07 -18.38 5.16
C GLY A 205 9.50 -16.91 5.30
N GLN A 206 9.78 -16.24 4.19
CA GLN A 206 10.11 -14.82 4.15
C GLN A 206 8.82 -14.03 4.26
N ARG A 207 8.43 -13.69 5.49
CA ARG A 207 7.35 -12.74 5.69
C ARG A 207 7.89 -11.35 5.33
N PRO A 208 7.30 -10.65 4.32
CA PRO A 208 7.71 -9.30 4.03
C PRO A 208 7.51 -8.47 5.29
N VAL A 209 8.56 -7.76 5.66
CA VAL A 209 8.54 -6.90 6.83
C VAL A 209 7.54 -5.80 6.54
N ASN A 210 6.35 -5.89 7.13
CA ASN A 210 5.33 -4.86 7.00
C ASN A 210 5.87 -3.59 7.70
N TRP A 211 6.47 -2.71 6.91
CA TRP A 211 7.02 -1.44 7.38
C TRP A 211 5.96 -0.58 8.08
N GLY A 212 4.68 -0.72 7.71
CA GLY A 212 3.56 -0.12 8.40
C GLY A 212 3.43 -0.61 9.85
N ASN A 213 3.55 -1.92 10.09
CA ASN A 213 3.55 -2.48 11.45
C ASN A 213 4.77 -2.04 12.27
N ILE A 214 5.94 -1.90 11.64
CA ILE A 214 7.14 -1.35 12.30
C ILE A 214 6.93 0.11 12.66
N ALA A 215 6.45 0.93 11.73
CA ALA A 215 6.17 2.35 11.97
C ALA A 215 5.11 2.53 13.06
N LEU A 216 4.04 1.74 13.03
CA LEU A 216 3.01 1.73 14.07
C LEU A 216 3.59 1.32 15.42
N GLY A 217 4.40 0.26 15.47
CA GLY A 217 5.10 -0.18 16.68
C GLY A 217 6.01 0.91 17.26
N ALA A 218 6.74 1.62 16.39
CA ALA A 218 7.59 2.74 16.78
C ALA A 218 6.77 3.91 17.37
N MET A 219 5.64 4.26 16.75
CA MET A 219 4.74 5.31 17.28
C MET A 219 4.15 4.93 18.64
N ILE A 220 3.70 3.68 18.81
CA ILE A 220 3.18 3.19 20.09
C ILE A 220 4.28 3.24 21.16
N ALA A 221 5.49 2.78 20.84
CA ALA A 221 6.61 2.85 21.77
C ALA A 221 6.94 4.31 22.16
N LEU A 222 6.90 5.24 21.21
CA LEU A 222 7.13 6.66 21.46
C LEU A 222 6.01 7.27 22.32
N LEU A 223 4.76 6.87 22.11
CA LEU A 223 3.62 7.33 22.92
C LEU A 223 3.70 6.78 24.35
N VAL A 224 4.09 5.52 24.53
CA VAL A 224 4.26 4.91 25.86
C VAL A 224 5.45 5.51 26.59
N LEU A 225 6.61 5.60 25.94
CA LEU A 225 7.83 6.15 26.56
C LEU A 225 7.73 7.66 26.77
N GLY A 226 7.24 8.40 25.77
CA GLY A 226 7.09 9.85 25.81
C GLY A 226 5.92 10.28 26.68
N GLY A 227 4.74 9.73 26.46
CA GLY A 227 3.53 10.06 27.23
C GLY A 227 3.59 9.53 28.66
N GLY A 228 3.95 8.26 28.84
CA GLY A 228 4.10 7.66 30.17
C GLY A 228 5.23 8.30 30.97
N GLY A 229 6.39 8.52 30.35
CA GLY A 229 7.51 9.21 30.98
C GLY A 229 7.18 10.65 31.38
N PHE A 230 6.44 11.38 30.53
CA PHE A 230 6.00 12.74 30.83
C PHE A 230 5.04 12.79 32.03
N VAL A 231 4.08 11.86 32.14
CA VAL A 231 3.15 11.81 33.28
C VAL A 231 3.90 11.55 34.58
N VAL A 232 4.82 10.57 34.61
CA VAL A 232 5.61 10.26 35.81
C VAL A 232 6.48 11.44 36.22
N LEU A 233 7.18 12.07 35.26
CA LEU A 233 7.99 13.25 35.55
C LEU A 233 7.15 14.44 36.03
N ASN A 234 5.96 14.63 35.46
CA ASN A 234 5.04 15.69 35.87
C ASN A 234 4.47 15.42 37.27
N GLU A 235 4.14 14.17 37.60
CA GLU A 235 3.68 13.78 38.93
C GLU A 235 4.77 13.97 39.98
N ILE A 236 6.01 13.54 39.72
CA ILE A 236 7.15 13.80 40.61
C ILE A 236 7.36 15.30 40.79
N ARG A 237 7.26 16.08 39.71
CA ARG A 237 7.42 17.54 39.76
C ARG A 237 6.30 18.22 40.54
N VAL A 238 5.06 17.75 40.42
CA VAL A 238 3.91 18.30 41.15
C VAL A 238 3.94 17.89 42.62
N ASN A 239 4.30 16.65 42.95
CA ASN A 239 4.44 16.20 44.34
C ASN A 239 5.62 16.85 45.05
N THR A 240 6.71 17.17 44.34
CA THR A 240 7.82 17.94 44.94
C THR A 240 7.49 19.43 45.05
N ALA A 241 6.69 19.99 44.14
CA ALA A 241 6.28 21.40 44.18
C ALA A 241 5.14 21.67 45.19
N LEU A 242 4.22 20.73 45.34
CA LEU A 242 3.31 20.62 46.49
C LEU A 242 4.08 19.89 47.59
N GLY A 243 5.19 20.49 48.04
CA GLY A 243 6.00 19.94 49.12
C GLY A 243 5.08 19.39 50.20
N GLU A 244 5.36 18.14 50.60
CA GLU A 244 4.62 17.31 51.56
C GLU A 244 3.54 18.14 52.22
N THR A 245 2.26 17.86 51.94
CA THR A 245 1.14 18.46 52.66
C THR A 245 1.49 18.41 54.13
N ARG A 246 2.04 19.52 54.62
CA ARG A 246 2.67 19.57 55.92
C ARG A 246 1.50 19.31 56.83
N GLN A 247 1.47 18.15 57.49
CA GLN A 247 0.48 17.92 58.52
C GLN A 247 0.54 19.17 59.38
N ALA A 248 -0.59 19.85 59.52
CA ALA A 248 -0.65 21.05 60.30
C ALA A 248 -0.35 20.62 61.74
N ASP A 249 0.92 20.72 62.15
CA ASP A 249 1.37 20.41 63.49
C ASP A 249 0.70 21.41 64.43
N GLY A 250 -0.43 21.01 64.98
CA GLY A 250 -1.25 21.84 65.86
C GLY A 250 -2.57 21.14 66.19
N GLU A 251 -2.88 21.06 67.48
CA GLU A 251 -4.19 20.64 67.94
C GLU A 251 -5.15 21.80 67.70
N TYR A 252 -5.86 21.75 66.58
CA TYR A 252 -6.89 22.72 66.26
C TYR A 252 -8.20 22.33 66.95
N PRO A 253 -8.98 23.31 67.47
CA PRO A 253 -10.32 23.04 68.00
C PRO A 253 -11.18 22.31 66.96
N ALA A 254 -12.01 21.37 67.40
CA ALA A 254 -12.85 20.55 66.51
C ALA A 254 -13.69 21.41 65.55
N ASP A 255 -14.20 22.55 66.03
CA ASP A 255 -15.02 23.48 65.23
C ASP A 255 -14.27 24.06 64.02
N VAL A 256 -12.96 24.30 64.15
CA VAL A 256 -12.12 24.79 63.04
C VAL A 256 -11.91 23.69 62.01
N VAL A 257 -11.78 22.44 62.47
CA VAL A 257 -11.62 21.27 61.60
C VAL A 257 -12.91 21.01 60.81
N ASP A 258 -14.06 21.17 61.45
CA ASP A 258 -15.39 20.97 60.83
C ASP A 258 -15.71 22.03 59.76
N MET A 259 -15.08 23.22 59.83
CA MET A 259 -15.21 24.25 58.79
C MET A 259 -14.28 24.06 57.58
N LEU A 260 -13.25 23.21 57.67
CA LEU A 260 -12.29 23.00 56.57
C LEU A 260 -12.95 22.52 55.26
N PRO A 261 -13.92 21.59 55.25
CA PRO A 261 -14.57 21.15 54.02
C PRO A 261 -15.35 22.29 53.34
N VAL A 262 -15.96 23.19 54.13
CA VAL A 262 -16.70 24.35 53.63
C VAL A 262 -15.73 25.35 52.97
N LEU A 263 -14.62 25.65 53.65
CA LEU A 263 -13.55 26.51 53.11
C LEU A 263 -12.91 25.91 51.85
N ALA A 264 -12.75 24.58 51.78
CA ALA A 264 -12.19 23.89 50.63
C ALA A 264 -13.08 24.00 49.37
N ARG A 265 -14.41 24.03 49.54
CA ARG A 265 -15.38 24.20 48.45
C ARG A 265 -15.45 25.62 47.90
N MET A 266 -14.87 26.61 48.59
CA MET A 266 -14.87 28.00 48.12
C MET A 266 -13.96 28.21 46.89
N LYS A 267 -14.41 29.09 45.98
CA LYS A 267 -13.63 29.54 44.81
C LYS A 267 -12.28 30.10 45.27
N ARG A 268 -11.23 29.88 44.47
CA ARG A 268 -9.83 30.27 44.79
C ARG A 268 -9.69 31.76 45.09
N GLN A 269 -10.48 32.61 44.42
CA GLN A 269 -10.49 34.06 44.62
C GLN A 269 -11.07 34.43 46.01
N THR A 270 -12.14 33.78 46.44
CA THR A 270 -12.77 34.01 47.76
C THR A 270 -11.84 33.59 48.89
N ARG A 271 -11.12 32.47 48.75
CA ARG A 271 -10.09 32.06 49.73
C ARG A 271 -8.95 33.08 49.86
N ARG A 272 -8.52 33.71 48.75
CA ARG A 272 -7.52 34.78 48.79
C ARG A 272 -8.05 36.04 49.48
N ALA A 273 -9.30 36.42 49.22
CA ALA A 273 -9.94 37.55 49.87
C ALA A 273 -10.08 37.32 51.39
N LEU A 274 -10.57 36.15 51.80
CA LEU A 274 -10.68 35.77 53.21
C LEU A 274 -9.32 35.79 53.91
N ARG A 275 -8.28 35.23 53.28
CA ARG A 275 -6.91 35.30 53.81
C ARG A 275 -6.46 36.76 54.01
N HIS A 276 -6.73 37.64 53.05
CA HIS A 276 -6.35 39.05 53.13
C HIS A 276 -7.10 39.80 54.25
N ILE A 277 -8.35 39.44 54.52
CA ILE A 277 -9.14 39.97 55.65
C ILE A 277 -8.56 39.47 56.97
N LEU A 278 -8.34 38.15 57.11
CA LEU A 278 -7.80 37.54 58.33
C LEU A 278 -6.38 38.02 58.70
N THR A 279 -5.58 38.45 57.72
CA THR A 279 -4.22 38.97 57.99
C THR A 279 -4.23 40.46 58.40
N ASN A 280 -5.35 41.18 58.26
CA ASN A 280 -5.48 42.58 58.66
C ASN A 280 -6.42 42.69 59.88
N PRO A 281 -5.91 42.93 61.10
CA PRO A 281 -6.72 42.90 62.32
C PRO A 281 -7.92 43.84 62.25
N HIS A 282 -7.71 45.09 61.82
CA HIS A 282 -8.80 46.07 61.68
C HIS A 282 -9.90 45.65 60.69
N LYS A 283 -9.56 44.90 59.63
CA LYS A 283 -10.58 44.42 58.66
C LYS A 283 -11.29 43.18 59.18
N PHE A 284 -10.60 42.37 59.98
CA PHE A 284 -11.17 41.22 60.64
C PHE A 284 -12.19 41.65 61.69
N ASP A 285 -11.83 42.61 62.57
CA ASP A 285 -12.73 43.12 63.61
C ASP A 285 -14.00 43.70 63.00
N TRP A 286 -13.87 44.51 61.95
CA TRP A 286 -15.02 45.04 61.19
C TRP A 286 -15.87 43.94 60.54
N PHE A 287 -15.25 42.87 60.05
CA PHE A 287 -15.97 41.76 59.45
C PHE A 287 -16.74 40.93 60.48
N VAL A 288 -16.16 40.71 61.67
CA VAL A 288 -16.83 40.05 62.80
C VAL A 288 -18.00 40.90 63.29
N GLU A 289 -17.81 42.20 63.49
CA GLU A 289 -18.88 43.13 63.88
C GLU A 289 -20.06 43.10 62.89
N MET A 290 -19.77 43.00 61.59
CA MET A 290 -20.81 42.89 60.56
C MET A 290 -21.55 41.54 60.61
N ILE A 291 -20.88 40.44 61.00
CA ILE A 291 -21.53 39.14 61.21
C ILE A 291 -22.46 39.22 62.43
N ASP A 292 -21.96 39.73 63.55
CA ASP A 292 -22.72 39.85 64.81
C ASP A 292 -23.95 40.75 64.63
N THR A 293 -23.84 41.78 63.79
CA THR A 293 -24.97 42.65 63.44
C THR A 293 -26.05 41.93 62.63
N VAL A 294 -25.67 40.95 61.80
CA VAL A 294 -26.60 40.24 60.89
C VAL A 294 -27.18 38.98 61.53
N ALA A 295 -26.44 38.36 62.44
CA ALA A 295 -26.85 37.19 63.21
C ALA A 295 -26.69 37.50 64.71
N PRO A 296 -27.57 38.34 65.29
CA PRO A 296 -27.55 38.56 66.73
C PRO A 296 -27.76 37.21 67.44
N ASP A 297 -26.94 36.93 68.45
CA ASP A 297 -27.06 35.71 69.24
C ASP A 297 -28.47 35.63 69.85
N GLU A 298 -29.16 34.52 69.59
CA GLU A 298 -30.52 34.27 70.12
C GLU A 298 -30.53 34.14 71.66
N GLU A 299 -29.37 34.15 72.32
CA GLU A 299 -29.23 34.01 73.78
C GLU A 299 -29.66 35.26 74.57
N ASP A 300 -29.73 36.44 73.93
CA ASP A 300 -30.12 37.69 74.62
C ASP A 300 -31.65 37.89 74.72
N GLU A 301 -32.47 37.12 74.00
CA GLU A 301 -33.93 37.21 74.09
C GLU A 301 -34.52 36.41 75.26
N GLU A 302 -33.80 35.44 75.82
CA GLU A 302 -34.30 34.58 76.91
C GLU A 302 -34.17 35.21 78.31
N GLN A 303 -33.52 36.38 78.44
CA GLN A 303 -33.44 37.14 79.71
C GLN A 303 -34.44 38.31 79.82
N ALA A 304 -35.33 38.49 78.84
CA ALA A 304 -36.32 39.56 78.81
C ALA A 304 -37.77 39.10 79.11
N GLN A 305 -37.98 37.90 79.68
CA GLN A 305 -39.29 37.41 80.15
C GLN A 305 -39.32 37.14 81.66
#